data_AF-A0A1B6I5M4-F1
#
_entry.id   AF-A0A1B6I5M4-F1
#
_cell.length_a   1.000
_cell.length_b   1.000
_cell.length_c   1.000
_cell.angle_alpha   90.00
_cell.angle_beta   90.00
_cell.angle_gamma   90.00
#
_symmetry.space_group_name_H-M   'P 1'
#
loop_
_entity.id
_entity.type
_entity.pdbx_description
1 polymer ?
#
loop_
_entity_poly.entity_id
_entity_poly.type
_entity_poly.pdbx_seq_one_letter_code
_entity_poly.pdbx_strand_id
1 'polypeptide(L)'
;KVEEKLREQTPLRILSCIQIASKFVLHSKSLKPKEIQAYLRTEGMEYTLKMIISSEMRVWKTLKFRIYIPTVITYVDLLLEQLGVPSQSDLSSESVHERAALFMDLAYLYHHEIYKKLFYLSTGRWDPTPTERRRFRPTECDTLYRASALVALTLTFTLRDPGDVYLRLGN
;
A
#
# COMPACT_ATOMS: atom_id res chain seq x y z
N LYS A 1 -28.99 -7.68 -4.16
CA LYS A 1 -29.07 -8.16 -2.74
C LYS A 1 -27.70 -8.48 -2.12
N VAL A 2 -26.82 -9.27 -2.75
CA VAL A 2 -25.47 -9.56 -2.20
C VAL A 2 -24.54 -8.34 -2.31
N GLU A 3 -24.51 -7.68 -3.46
CA GLU A 3 -23.66 -6.51 -3.72
C GLU A 3 -24.00 -5.30 -2.83
N GLU A 4 -25.28 -5.09 -2.56
CA GLU A 4 -25.77 -4.00 -1.72
C GLU A 4 -25.34 -4.17 -0.25
N LYS A 5 -25.50 -5.38 0.30
CA LYS A 5 -24.97 -5.72 1.63
C LYS A 5 -23.44 -5.63 1.70
N LEU A 6 -22.77 -5.95 0.59
CA LEU A 6 -21.31 -5.83 0.52
C LEU A 6 -20.90 -4.35 0.57
N ARG A 7 -21.55 -3.50 -0.23
CA ARG A 7 -21.34 -2.04 -0.25
C ARG A 7 -21.52 -1.41 1.12
N GLU A 8 -22.58 -1.80 1.85
CA GLU A 8 -22.84 -1.31 3.21
C GLU A 8 -21.75 -1.70 4.21
N GLN A 9 -21.15 -2.89 4.06
CA GLN A 9 -20.13 -3.40 4.97
C GLN A 9 -18.70 -2.95 4.61
N THR A 10 -18.47 -2.52 3.37
CA THR A 10 -17.13 -2.13 2.89
C THR A 10 -16.50 -1.02 3.74
N PRO A 11 -17.18 0.10 4.07
CA PRO A 11 -16.60 1.15 4.92
C PRO A 11 -16.15 0.61 6.28
N LEU A 12 -16.99 -0.22 6.91
CA LEU A 12 -16.67 -0.84 8.19
C LEU A 12 -15.46 -1.78 8.09
N ARG A 13 -15.32 -2.53 6.98
CA ARG A 13 -14.15 -3.39 6.73
C ARG A 13 -12.87 -2.58 6.54
N ILE A 14 -12.93 -1.49 5.77
CA ILE A 14 -11.80 -0.58 5.56
C ILE A 14 -11.35 -0.01 6.91
N LEU A 15 -12.27 0.54 7.70
CA LEU A 15 -11.96 1.10 9.03
C LEU A 15 -11.43 0.03 9.99
N SER A 16 -11.91 -1.21 9.90
CA SER A 16 -11.37 -2.34 10.68
C SER A 16 -9.90 -2.62 10.32
N CYS A 17 -9.56 -2.60 9.02
CA CYS A 17 -8.17 -2.77 8.57
C CYS A 17 -7.27 -1.62 9.06
N ILE A 18 -7.74 -0.37 8.96
CA ILE A 18 -7.04 0.82 9.45
C ILE A 18 -6.84 0.73 10.97
N GLN A 19 -7.88 0.32 11.70
CA GLN A 19 -7.81 0.14 13.14
C GLN A 19 -6.72 -0.85 13.54
N ILE A 20 -6.69 -2.00 12.86
CA ILE A 20 -5.69 -3.02 13.08
C ILE A 20 -4.30 -2.45 12.78
N ALA A 21 -4.08 -1.86 11.60
CA ALA A 21 -2.79 -1.27 11.22
C ALA A 21 -2.31 -0.22 12.24
N SER A 22 -3.22 0.64 12.72
CA SER A 22 -2.91 1.66 13.73
C SER A 22 -2.39 1.08 15.05
N LYS A 23 -2.82 -0.13 15.44
CA LYS A 23 -2.32 -0.79 16.66
C LYS A 23 -0.87 -1.25 16.54
N PHE A 24 -0.38 -1.46 15.32
CA PHE A 24 1.01 -1.86 15.06
C PHE A 24 1.92 -0.67 14.83
N VAL A 25 1.43 0.35 14.12
CA VAL A 25 2.25 1.52 13.73
C VAL A 25 2.20 2.62 14.80
N LEU A 26 1.05 2.81 15.45
CA LEU A 26 0.79 3.92 16.36
C LEU A 26 0.60 3.41 17.79
N HIS A 27 1.68 2.88 18.40
CA HIS A 27 1.68 2.26 19.73
C HIS A 27 0.67 2.85 20.75
N SER A 28 0.77 4.14 21.06
CA SER A 28 -0.07 4.82 22.06
C SER A 28 -1.26 5.59 21.46
N LYS A 29 -1.29 5.76 20.14
CA LYS A 29 -2.30 6.54 19.40
C LYS A 29 -3.15 5.67 18.47
N SER A 30 -3.28 4.39 18.80
CA SER A 30 -4.09 3.45 18.02
C SER A 30 -5.54 3.89 17.98
N LEU A 31 -6.18 3.76 16.83
CA LEU A 31 -7.56 4.16 16.60
C LEU A 31 -8.52 3.33 17.45
N LYS A 32 -9.33 3.98 18.28
CA LYS A 32 -10.25 3.35 19.22
C LYS A 32 -11.60 3.06 18.54
N PRO A 33 -12.33 2.00 18.93
CA PRO A 33 -13.65 1.70 18.38
C PRO A 33 -14.66 2.85 18.52
N LYS A 34 -14.52 3.67 19.57
CA LYS A 34 -15.36 4.85 19.80
C LYS A 34 -15.12 5.96 18.77
N GLU A 35 -13.87 6.15 18.33
CA GLU A 35 -13.51 7.14 17.32
C GLU A 35 -14.05 6.73 15.95
N ILE A 36 -13.95 5.43 15.62
CA ILE A 36 -14.57 4.84 14.43
C ILE A 36 -16.10 4.98 14.47
N GLN A 37 -16.72 4.74 15.63
CA GLN A 37 -18.15 4.90 15.78
C GLN A 37 -18.59 6.35 15.56
N ALA A 38 -17.85 7.32 16.11
CA ALA A 38 -18.13 8.73 15.92
C ALA A 38 -18.02 9.13 14.44
N TYR A 39 -16.94 8.70 13.76
CA TYR A 39 -16.75 8.93 12.33
C TYR A 39 -17.85 8.28 11.47
N LEU A 40 -18.22 7.03 11.73
CA LEU A 40 -19.29 6.37 10.99
C LEU A 40 -20.64 7.09 11.16
N ARG A 41 -20.91 7.63 12.35
CA ARG A 41 -22.12 8.42 12.60
C ARG A 41 -22.14 9.73 11.82
N THR A 42 -21.01 10.42 11.65
CA THR A 42 -20.95 11.64 10.83
C THR A 42 -21.22 11.35 9.36
N GLU A 43 -20.86 10.15 8.89
CA GLU A 43 -21.16 9.65 7.53
C GLU A 43 -22.57 9.04 7.39
N GLY A 44 -23.45 9.20 8.39
CA GLY A 44 -24.82 8.68 8.37
C GLY A 44 -24.94 7.16 8.55
N MET A 45 -23.87 6.50 8.99
CA MET A 45 -23.84 5.05 9.22
C MET A 45 -23.97 4.71 10.72
N GLU A 46 -25.05 4.03 11.08
CA GLU A 46 -25.31 3.62 12.46
C GLU A 46 -24.71 2.24 12.78
N TYR A 47 -23.51 2.24 13.37
CA TYR A 47 -22.88 1.03 13.88
C TYR A 47 -22.76 1.03 15.41
N THR A 48 -23.07 -0.11 16.02
CA THR A 48 -22.82 -0.32 17.45
C THR A 48 -21.34 -0.65 17.70
N LEU A 49 -20.82 -0.35 18.90
CA LEU A 49 -19.46 -0.75 19.28
C LEU A 49 -19.24 -2.26 19.14
N LYS A 50 -20.25 -3.07 19.46
CA LYS A 50 -20.21 -4.53 19.31
C LYS A 50 -20.02 -4.94 17.85
N MET A 51 -20.68 -4.27 16.91
CA MET A 51 -20.53 -4.52 15.48
C MET A 51 -19.12 -4.16 14.98
N ILE A 52 -18.58 -3.02 15.45
CA ILE A 52 -17.21 -2.58 15.09
C ILE A 52 -16.18 -3.59 15.59
N ILE A 53 -16.22 -3.95 16.87
CA ILE A 53 -15.31 -4.95 17.47
C ILE A 53 -15.45 -6.31 16.78
N SER A 54 -16.68 -6.73 16.49
CA SER A 54 -16.92 -7.98 15.76
C SER A 54 -16.38 -7.93 14.33
N SER A 55 -16.41 -6.77 13.68
CA SER A 55 -15.85 -6.58 12.35
C SER A 55 -14.33 -6.65 12.39
N GLU A 56 -13.70 -5.97 13.36
CA GLU A 56 -12.26 -6.02 13.59
C GLU A 56 -11.79 -7.47 13.82
N MET A 57 -12.46 -8.18 14.73
CA MET A 57 -12.16 -9.58 15.04
C MET A 57 -12.31 -10.49 13.82
N ARG A 58 -13.23 -10.17 12.90
CA ARG A 58 -13.37 -10.93 11.66
C ARG A 58 -12.17 -10.74 10.74
N VAL A 59 -11.66 -9.51 10.61
CA VAL A 59 -10.45 -9.24 9.82
C VAL A 59 -9.26 -10.00 10.41
N TRP A 60 -9.08 -9.96 11.73
CA TRP A 60 -8.07 -10.75 12.44
C TRP A 60 -8.13 -12.25 12.12
N LYS A 61 -9.33 -12.85 12.20
CA LYS A 61 -9.54 -14.26 11.88
C LYS A 61 -9.24 -14.56 10.41
N THR A 62 -9.65 -13.69 9.49
CA THR A 62 -9.35 -13.84 8.06
C THR A 62 -7.85 -13.83 7.79
N LEU A 63 -7.11 -12.96 8.48
CA LEU A 63 -5.64 -12.89 8.42
C LEU A 63 -4.96 -14.03 9.20
N LYS A 64 -5.72 -14.94 9.83
CA LYS A 64 -5.20 -15.99 10.73
C LYS A 64 -4.27 -15.42 11.81
N PHE A 65 -4.55 -14.20 12.27
CA PHE A 65 -3.72 -13.47 13.22
C PHE A 65 -2.27 -13.23 12.77
N ARG A 66 -1.99 -13.28 11.46
CA ARG A 66 -0.66 -13.01 10.87
C ARG A 66 -0.65 -11.64 10.22
N ILE A 67 0.00 -10.68 10.89
CA ILE A 67 0.12 -9.29 10.42
C ILE A 67 1.58 -8.89 10.19
N TYR A 68 2.53 -9.67 10.70
CA TYR A 68 3.95 -9.49 10.42
C TYR A 68 4.28 -9.99 9.00
N ILE A 69 3.90 -9.20 8.01
CA ILE A 69 4.27 -9.37 6.62
C ILE A 69 5.14 -8.16 6.28
N PRO A 70 6.39 -8.35 5.81
CA PRO A 70 7.20 -7.24 5.32
C PRO A 70 6.39 -6.44 4.32
N THR A 71 6.26 -5.14 4.58
CA THR A 71 5.50 -4.25 3.70
C THR A 71 6.33 -3.96 2.46
N VAL A 72 5.70 -3.43 1.41
CA VAL A 72 6.43 -3.03 0.19
C VAL A 72 7.58 -2.08 0.53
N ILE A 73 7.44 -1.21 1.54
CA ILE A 73 8.51 -0.26 1.92
C ILE A 73 9.71 -1.00 2.51
N THR A 74 9.49 -2.06 3.30
CA THR A 74 10.58 -2.88 3.82
C THR A 74 11.44 -3.48 2.70
N TYR A 75 10.81 -3.92 1.60
CA TYR A 75 11.56 -4.42 0.44
C TYR A 75 12.25 -3.30 -0.33
N VAL A 76 11.62 -2.12 -0.45
CA VAL A 76 12.23 -0.95 -1.09
C VAL A 76 13.49 -0.53 -0.32
N ASP A 77 13.40 -0.42 1.01
CA ASP A 77 14.52 -0.05 1.87
C ASP A 77 15.66 -1.06 1.75
N LEU A 78 15.34 -2.36 1.80
CA LEU A 78 16.32 -3.43 1.60
C LEU A 78 17.01 -3.32 0.23
N LEU A 79 16.24 -3.12 -0.85
CA LEU A 79 16.80 -3.02 -2.19
C LEU A 79 17.67 -1.77 -2.37
N LEU A 80 17.26 -0.63 -1.81
CA LEU A 80 18.06 0.61 -1.82
C LEU A 80 19.38 0.43 -1.07
N GLU A 81 19.34 -0.22 0.10
CA GLU A 81 20.53 -0.53 0.89
C GLU A 81 21.48 -1.45 0.11
N GLN A 82 20.98 -2.49 -0.56
CA GLN A 82 21.79 -3.36 -1.41
C GLN A 82 22.41 -2.63 -2.62
N LEU A 83 21.80 -1.53 -3.07
CA LEU A 83 22.32 -0.68 -4.14
C LEU A 83 23.29 0.40 -3.62
N GLY A 84 23.61 0.41 -2.33
CA GLY A 84 24.52 1.39 -1.72
C GLY A 84 23.91 2.79 -1.56
N VAL A 85 22.58 2.92 -1.63
CA VAL A 85 21.89 4.18 -1.38
C VAL A 85 21.73 4.32 0.14
N PRO A 86 22.38 5.31 0.78
CA PRO A 86 22.31 5.47 2.22
C PRO A 86 20.89 5.85 2.64
N SER A 87 20.39 5.20 3.69
CA SER A 87 19.04 5.43 4.19
C SER A 87 18.85 6.76 4.90
N GLN A 88 19.95 7.40 5.29
CA GLN A 88 20.02 8.73 5.86
C GLN A 88 21.15 9.49 5.15
N SER A 89 20.82 10.20 4.08
CA SER A 89 21.73 11.24 3.55
C SER A 89 21.44 12.54 4.26
N ASP A 90 22.48 13.17 4.81
CA ASP A 90 22.42 14.39 5.61
C ASP A 90 21.57 15.52 4.98
N LEU A 91 20.49 15.87 5.70
CA LEU A 91 19.95 17.22 5.95
C LEU A 91 19.62 18.20 4.79
N SER A 92 19.66 17.86 3.50
CA SER A 92 19.26 18.86 2.48
C SER A 92 18.56 18.36 1.20
N SER A 93 17.95 17.19 1.19
CA SER A 93 17.10 16.74 0.07
C SER A 93 15.99 15.85 0.61
N GLU A 94 14.79 15.94 0.02
CA GLU A 94 13.69 14.98 0.27
C GLU A 94 14.27 13.57 0.19
N SER A 95 14.23 12.83 1.29
CA SER A 95 14.94 11.56 1.36
C SER A 95 14.39 10.61 0.29
N VAL A 96 15.26 9.81 -0.33
CA VAL A 96 14.86 8.79 -1.30
C VAL A 96 13.71 7.91 -0.75
N HIS A 97 13.70 7.70 0.57
CA HIS A 97 12.65 7.00 1.30
C HIS A 97 11.31 7.74 1.34
N GLU A 98 11.28 9.05 1.61
CA GLU A 98 10.06 9.87 1.56
C GLU A 98 9.45 9.84 0.15
N ARG A 99 10.29 10.00 -0.88
CA ARG A 99 9.82 9.94 -2.27
C ARG A 99 9.32 8.55 -2.65
N ALA A 100 9.99 7.49 -2.18
CA ALA A 100 9.53 6.12 -2.39
C ALA A 100 8.17 5.85 -1.69
N ALA A 101 7.95 6.41 -0.49
CA ALA A 101 6.67 6.32 0.20
C ALA A 101 5.55 7.02 -0.57
N LEU A 102 5.81 8.22 -1.10
CA LEU A 102 4.84 8.94 -1.95
C LEU A 102 4.48 8.14 -3.22
N PHE A 103 5.47 7.57 -3.90
CA PHE A 103 5.21 6.73 -5.08
C PHE A 103 4.48 5.44 -4.73
N MET A 104 4.70 4.89 -3.55
CA MET A 104 3.94 3.75 -3.06
C MET A 104 2.47 4.09 -2.83
N ASP A 105 2.17 5.22 -2.19
CA ASP A 105 0.79 5.67 -2.01
C ASP A 105 0.08 5.87 -3.34
N LEU A 106 0.76 6.47 -4.32
CA LEU A 106 0.26 6.61 -5.69
C LEU A 106 0.04 5.24 -6.35
N ALA A 107 0.97 4.29 -6.18
CA ALA A 107 0.85 2.94 -6.74
C ALA A 107 -0.34 2.18 -6.14
N TYR A 108 -0.64 2.36 -4.85
CA TYR A 108 -1.83 1.79 -4.22
C TYR A 108 -3.12 2.46 -4.70
N LEU A 109 -3.13 3.78 -4.85
CA LEU A 109 -4.30 4.53 -5.31
C LEU A 109 -4.66 4.19 -6.76
N TYR A 110 -3.66 4.12 -7.64
CA TYR A 110 -3.82 3.81 -9.07
C TYR A 110 -3.64 2.33 -9.39
N HIS A 111 -3.73 1.44 -8.39
CA HIS A 111 -3.48 0.01 -8.55
C HIS A 111 -4.23 -0.59 -9.74
N HIS A 112 -5.54 -0.33 -9.85
CA HIS A 112 -6.34 -0.87 -10.95
C HIS A 112 -5.84 -0.41 -12.33
N GLU A 113 -5.57 0.88 -12.48
CA GLU A 113 -5.13 1.47 -13.74
C GLU A 113 -3.72 1.01 -14.15
N ILE A 114 -2.80 0.90 -13.17
CA ILE A 114 -1.44 0.42 -13.40
C ILE A 114 -1.47 -1.01 -13.93
N TYR A 115 -2.19 -1.92 -13.26
CA TYR A 115 -2.23 -3.32 -13.66
C TYR A 115 -3.07 -3.56 -14.91
N LYS A 116 -4.10 -2.74 -15.17
CA LYS A 116 -4.83 -2.76 -16.45
C LYS A 116 -3.93 -2.36 -17.61
N LYS A 117 -3.12 -1.30 -17.45
CA LYS A 117 -2.11 -0.91 -18.46
C LYS A 117 -1.03 -1.96 -18.62
N LEU A 118 -0.54 -2.56 -17.53
CA LEU A 118 0.46 -3.64 -17.59
C LEU A 118 -0.08 -4.88 -18.33
N PHE A 119 -1.35 -5.22 -18.10
CA PHE A 119 -2.03 -6.28 -18.83
C PHE A 119 -2.15 -5.95 -20.33
N TYR A 120 -2.52 -4.72 -20.67
CA TYR A 120 -2.57 -4.27 -22.05
C TYR A 120 -1.21 -4.33 -22.73
N LEU A 121 -0.14 -3.87 -22.07
CA LEU A 121 1.22 -3.91 -22.61
C LEU A 121 1.72 -5.33 -22.86
N SER A 122 1.31 -6.30 -22.03
CA SER A 122 1.74 -7.70 -22.18
C SER A 122 0.89 -8.53 -23.15
N THR A 123 -0.36 -8.13 -23.42
CA THR A 123 -1.31 -8.94 -24.19
C THR A 123 -1.95 -8.25 -25.40
N GLY A 124 -1.78 -6.92 -25.53
CA GLY A 124 -2.44 -6.08 -26.52
C GLY A 124 -3.94 -5.86 -26.30
N ARG A 125 -4.51 -6.32 -25.18
CA ARG A 125 -5.97 -6.26 -24.90
C ARG A 125 -6.27 -5.52 -23.60
N TRP A 126 -7.35 -4.73 -23.60
CA TRP A 126 -7.75 -3.94 -22.44
C TRP A 126 -8.62 -4.71 -21.43
N ASP A 127 -9.39 -5.68 -21.92
CA ASP A 127 -10.38 -6.41 -21.11
C ASP A 127 -9.94 -7.86 -20.93
N PRO A 128 -9.34 -8.20 -19.76
CA PRO A 128 -8.96 -9.57 -19.48
C PRO A 128 -10.19 -10.46 -19.27
N THR A 129 -10.15 -11.67 -19.80
CA THR A 129 -11.13 -12.73 -19.44
C THR A 129 -10.96 -13.14 -17.97
N PRO A 130 -11.97 -13.77 -17.32
CA PRO A 130 -11.85 -14.24 -15.95
C PRO A 130 -10.64 -15.18 -15.71
N THR A 131 -10.30 -15.99 -16.70
CA THR A 131 -9.13 -16.89 -16.68
C THR A 131 -7.81 -16.13 -16.77
N GLU A 132 -7.74 -15.11 -17.62
CA GLU A 132 -6.55 -14.27 -17.75
C GLU A 132 -6.32 -13.44 -16.48
N ARG A 133 -7.38 -12.89 -15.87
CA ARG A 133 -7.29 -12.23 -14.57
C ARG A 133 -6.67 -13.14 -13.50
N ARG A 134 -7.08 -14.42 -13.47
CA ARG A 134 -6.51 -15.39 -12.52
C ARG A 134 -5.04 -15.70 -12.80
N ARG A 135 -4.64 -15.75 -14.07
CA ARG A 135 -3.24 -15.96 -14.46
C ARG A 135 -2.34 -14.75 -14.20
N PHE A 136 -2.90 -13.55 -14.26
CA PHE A 136 -2.18 -12.29 -14.03
C PHE A 136 -2.09 -11.90 -12.54
N ARG A 137 -3.00 -12.41 -11.70
CA ARG A 137 -3.02 -12.22 -10.23
C ARG A 137 -1.66 -12.38 -9.53
N PRO A 138 -0.82 -13.38 -9.84
CA PRO A 138 0.49 -13.50 -9.20
C PRO A 138 1.36 -12.25 -9.40
N THR A 139 1.36 -11.65 -10.57
CA THR A 139 2.07 -10.40 -10.88
C THR A 139 1.52 -9.21 -10.08
N GLU A 140 0.21 -9.17 -9.85
CA GLU A 140 -0.42 -8.14 -9.00
C GLU A 140 -0.03 -8.29 -7.52
N CYS A 141 0.13 -9.53 -7.05
CA CYS A 141 0.44 -9.86 -5.67
C CYS A 141 1.94 -9.94 -5.36
N ASP A 142 2.80 -9.91 -6.37
CA ASP A 142 4.25 -9.95 -6.19
C ASP A 142 4.75 -8.64 -5.57
N THR A 143 5.10 -8.74 -4.29
CA THR A 143 5.55 -7.60 -3.48
C THR A 143 6.97 -7.18 -3.86
N LEU A 144 7.81 -8.13 -4.29
CA LEU A 144 9.18 -7.85 -4.71
C LEU A 144 9.19 -7.15 -6.06
N TYR A 145 8.39 -7.62 -7.02
CA TYR A 145 8.20 -6.95 -8.32
C TYR A 145 7.73 -5.50 -8.14
N ARG A 146 6.78 -5.27 -7.24
CA ARG A 146 6.30 -3.91 -6.93
C ARG A 146 7.39 -3.07 -6.29
N ALA A 147 8.15 -3.63 -5.35
CA ALA A 147 9.25 -2.93 -4.70
C ALA A 147 10.36 -2.57 -5.70
N SER A 148 10.75 -3.48 -6.59
CA SER A 148 11.76 -3.20 -7.62
C SER A 148 11.30 -2.12 -8.60
N ALA A 149 10.03 -2.12 -9.00
CA ALA A 149 9.47 -1.08 -9.85
C ALA A 149 9.47 0.30 -9.15
N LEU A 150 9.16 0.33 -7.85
CA LEU A 150 9.23 1.55 -7.04
C LEU A 150 10.66 2.06 -6.91
N VAL A 151 11.64 1.20 -6.62
CA VAL A 151 13.06 1.57 -6.56
C VAL A 151 13.52 2.18 -7.89
N ALA A 152 13.21 1.53 -9.01
CA ALA A 152 13.56 2.04 -10.33
C ALA A 152 12.93 3.42 -10.61
N LEU A 153 11.66 3.60 -10.23
CA LEU A 153 10.96 4.87 -10.36
C LEU A 153 11.61 5.96 -9.48
N THR A 154 11.81 5.68 -8.20
CA THR A 154 12.41 6.63 -7.24
C THR A 154 13.79 7.06 -7.70
N LEU A 155 14.67 6.12 -8.05
CA LEU A 155 16.01 6.43 -8.53
C LEU A 155 15.98 7.24 -9.83
N THR A 156 15.08 6.92 -10.77
CA THR A 156 14.96 7.70 -12.01
C THR A 156 14.57 9.14 -11.74
N PHE A 157 13.67 9.39 -10.79
CA PHE A 157 13.24 10.75 -10.46
C PHE A 157 14.28 11.50 -9.61
N THR A 158 14.99 10.81 -8.72
CA THR A 158 16.07 11.43 -7.92
C THR A 158 17.32 11.71 -8.75
N LEU A 159 17.72 10.82 -9.67
CA LEU A 159 18.86 11.03 -10.58
C LEU A 159 18.55 12.02 -11.71
N ARG A 160 17.27 12.36 -11.93
CA ARG A 160 16.86 13.39 -12.89
C ARG A 160 16.93 14.80 -12.32
N ASP A 161 17.15 14.97 -11.01
CA ASP A 161 17.54 16.27 -10.47
C ASP A 161 18.98 16.59 -10.94
N PRO A 162 19.17 17.62 -11.78
CA PRO A 162 20.39 17.82 -12.59
C PRO A 162 21.66 18.21 -11.79
N GLY A 163 21.64 18.13 -10.45
CA GLY A 163 22.74 18.57 -9.59
C GLY A 163 23.75 17.48 -9.17
N ASP A 164 23.34 16.21 -9.09
CA ASP A 164 24.13 15.19 -8.37
C ASP A 164 24.74 14.09 -9.25
N VAL A 165 24.39 14.02 -10.53
CA VAL A 165 24.83 12.94 -11.44
C VAL A 165 26.35 12.94 -11.67
N TYR A 166 27.01 14.09 -11.51
CA TYR A 166 28.46 14.21 -11.75
C TYR A 166 29.33 13.89 -10.52
N LEU A 167 28.78 13.75 -9.31
CA LEU A 167 29.58 13.59 -8.09
C LEU A 167 29.62 12.16 -7.52
N ARG A 168 28.73 11.25 -7.94
CA ARG A 168 28.60 9.92 -7.31
C ARG A 168 28.91 8.70 -8.18
N LEU A 169 29.21 8.89 -9.46
CA LEU A 169 29.67 7.79 -10.34
C LEU A 169 31.16 7.90 -10.73
N GLY A 170 31.87 8.86 -10.13
CA GLY A 170 33.31 9.03 -10.26
C GLY A 170 33.95 9.18 -8.89
N ASN A 171 34.00 8.08 -8.13
CA ASN A 171 35.02 7.78 -7.10
C ASN A 171 34.88 6.30 -6.70
#